data_AF-A0A7L2RWU2-F1
#
_entry.id   AF-A0A7L2RWU2-F1
#
_cell.length_a   1.000
_cell.length_b   1.000
_cell.length_c   1.000
_cell.angle_alpha   90.00
_cell.angle_beta   90.00
_cell.angle_gamma   90.00
#
_symmetry.space_group_name_H-M   'P 1'
#
loop_
_entity.id
_entity.type
_entity.pdbx_description
1 polymer ?
#
loop_
_entity_poly.entity_id
_entity_poly.type
_entity_poly.pdbx_seq_one_letter_code
_entity_poly.pdbx_strand_id
1 'polypeptide(L)'
;DVWSFGILLTELVTKGRVPYPGMNNREVLEQVERGYRMQCPGNCPSSLHEVMVQCWKRDPEERPTFEYLQSFLEDYFTATEPQYQPGDNQ
;
A
#
# COMPACT_ATOMS: atom_id res chain seq x y z
N ASP A 1 -5.32 8.61 -9.50
CA ASP A 1 -4.22 9.09 -8.64
C ASP A 1 -4.10 8.34 -7.32
N VAL A 2 -5.13 8.30 -6.46
CA VAL A 2 -5.08 7.58 -5.17
C VAL A 2 -4.66 6.11 -5.31
N TRP A 3 -5.18 5.41 -6.32
CA TRP A 3 -4.76 4.03 -6.63
C TRP A 3 -3.26 3.93 -6.85
N SER A 4 -2.73 4.80 -7.72
CA SER A 4 -1.30 4.83 -8.06
C SER A 4 -0.45 5.20 -6.85
N PHE A 5 -0.96 6.03 -5.93
CA PHE A 5 -0.29 6.30 -4.66
C PHE A 5 -0.18 5.05 -3.78
N GLY A 6 -1.21 4.20 -3.71
CA GLY A 6 -1.11 2.91 -3.03
C GLY A 6 -0.02 2.00 -3.62
N ILE A 7 0.14 2.02 -4.95
CA ILE A 7 1.24 1.31 -5.63
C ILE A 7 2.60 1.92 -5.24
N LEU A 8 2.71 3.25 -5.23
CA LEU A 8 3.93 3.96 -4.81
C LEU A 8 4.34 3.60 -3.38
N LEU A 9 3.38 3.51 -2.44
CA LEU A 9 3.67 3.07 -1.08
C LEU A 9 4.26 1.66 -1.04
N THR A 10 3.81 0.75 -1.91
CA THR A 10 4.43 -0.58 -2.05
C THR A 10 5.87 -0.48 -2.53
N GLU A 11 6.15 0.37 -3.52
CA GLU A 11 7.51 0.59 -4.01
C GLU A 11 8.41 1.16 -2.91
N LEU A 12 7.92 2.09 -2.10
CA LEU A 12 8.67 2.66 -0.97
C LEU A 12 9.05 1.60 0.07
N VAL A 13 8.09 0.80 0.54
CA VAL A 13 8.36 -0.21 1.58
C VAL A 13 9.21 -1.37 1.06
N THR A 14 9.16 -1.65 -0.24
CA THR A 14 9.95 -2.74 -0.87
C THR A 14 11.29 -2.28 -1.43
N LYS A 15 11.67 -1.01 -1.24
CA LYS A 15 12.92 -0.41 -1.78
C LYS A 15 12.98 -0.47 -3.32
N GLY A 16 11.85 -0.18 -3.98
CA GLY A 16 11.74 -0.06 -5.43
C GLY A 16 11.56 -1.38 -6.18
N ARG A 17 11.08 -2.44 -5.52
CA ARG A 17 10.72 -3.68 -6.23
C ARG A 17 9.52 -3.41 -7.14
N VAL A 18 9.50 -4.11 -8.27
CA VAL A 18 8.38 -4.04 -9.21
C VAL A 18 7.08 -4.48 -8.53
N PRO A 19 5.98 -3.70 -8.66
CA PRO A 19 4.66 -4.13 -8.22
C PRO A 19 4.24 -5.43 -8.92
N TYR A 20 3.48 -6.27 -8.21
CA TYR A 20 2.99 -7.56 -8.72
C TYR A 20 4.11 -8.45 -9.30
N PRO A 21 5.14 -8.79 -8.50
CA PRO A 21 6.31 -9.53 -8.99
C PRO A 21 5.89 -10.88 -9.60
N GLY A 22 6.42 -11.17 -10.79
CA GLY A 22 6.14 -12.41 -11.51
C GLY A 22 4.87 -12.38 -12.37
N MET A 23 4.15 -11.26 -12.43
CA MET A 23 3.01 -11.06 -13.32
C MET A 23 3.36 -10.09 -14.46
N ASN A 24 2.90 -10.38 -15.67
CA ASN A 24 2.92 -9.41 -16.77
C ASN A 24 1.70 -8.47 -16.71
N ASN A 25 1.70 -7.40 -17.51
CA ASN A 25 0.65 -6.37 -17.49
C ASN A 25 -0.77 -6.92 -17.68
N ARG A 26 -0.94 -7.94 -18.54
CA ARG A 26 -2.25 -8.55 -18.80
C ARG A 26 -2.71 -9.36 -17.60
N GLU A 27 -1.82 -10.16 -17.02
CA GLU A 27 -2.11 -10.93 -15.80
C GLU A 27 -2.46 -10.02 -14.63
N VAL A 28 -1.74 -8.91 -14.45
CA VAL A 28 -2.05 -7.92 -13.41
C VAL A 28 -3.47 -7.38 -13.59
N LEU A 29 -3.83 -6.96 -14.81
CA LEU A 29 -5.17 -6.43 -15.09
C LEU A 29 -6.26 -7.46 -14.75
N GLU A 30 -6.11 -8.69 -15.25
CA GLU A 30 -7.08 -9.77 -15.03
C GLU A 30 -7.23 -10.12 -13.54
N GLN A 31 -6.12 -10.17 -12.78
CA GLN A 31 -6.16 -10.49 -11.36
C GLN A 31 -6.76 -9.36 -10.52
N VAL A 32 -6.39 -8.11 -10.82
CA VAL A 32 -6.94 -6.93 -10.14
C VAL A 32 -8.45 -6.81 -10.34
N GLU A 33 -8.95 -7.11 -11.55
CA GLU A 33 -10.38 -7.14 -11.85
C GLU A 33 -11.13 -8.24 -11.07
N ARG A 34 -10.47 -9.38 -10.81
CA ARG A 34 -10.96 -10.48 -9.97
C ARG A 34 -10.90 -10.18 -8.47
N GLY A 35 -10.35 -9.03 -8.09
CA GLY A 35 -10.26 -8.59 -6.69
C GLY A 35 -8.93 -8.90 -6.02
N TYR A 36 -7.95 -9.47 -6.72
CA TYR A 36 -6.62 -9.67 -6.16
C TYR A 36 -5.97 -8.32 -5.81
N ARG A 37 -5.27 -8.27 -4.67
CA ARG A 37 -4.44 -7.14 -4.23
C ARG A 37 -3.10 -7.69 -3.74
N MET A 38 -2.05 -6.88 -3.84
CA MET A 38 -0.72 -7.29 -3.35
C MET A 38 -0.77 -7.62 -1.86
N GLN A 39 -0.11 -8.70 -1.49
CA GLN A 39 0.07 -9.09 -0.09
C GLN A 39 0.92 -8.07 0.67
N CYS A 40 0.79 -8.03 2.00
CA CYS A 40 1.62 -7.18 2.84
C CYS A 40 3.10 -7.53 2.63
N PRO A 41 3.96 -6.56 2.23
CA PRO A 41 5.39 -6.81 2.09
C PRO A 41 6.04 -7.21 3.42
N GLY A 42 7.12 -7.99 3.36
CA GLY A 42 7.90 -8.34 4.56
C GLY A 42 8.41 -7.07 5.26
N ASN A 43 8.28 -7.03 6.59
CA ASN A 43 8.62 -5.89 7.45
C ASN A 43 7.76 -4.62 7.24
N CYS A 44 6.67 -4.70 6.49
CA CYS A 44 5.68 -3.62 6.41
C CYS A 44 4.68 -3.76 7.58
N PRO A 45 4.45 -2.69 8.38
CA PRO A 45 3.40 -2.74 9.39
C PRO A 45 2.02 -2.93 8.76
N SER A 46 1.16 -3.71 9.42
CA SER A 46 -0.18 -4.03 8.90
C SER A 46 -1.04 -2.79 8.66
N SER A 47 -0.93 -1.78 9.52
CA SER A 47 -1.66 -0.51 9.41
C SER A 47 -1.32 0.26 8.12
N LEU A 48 -0.05 0.25 7.68
CA LEU A 48 0.33 0.85 6.40
C LEU A 48 -0.19 0.04 5.21
N HIS A 49 -0.17 -1.30 5.29
CA HIS A 49 -0.73 -2.15 4.23
C HIS A 49 -2.25 -1.98 4.11
N GLU A 50 -2.96 -1.81 5.22
CA GLU A 50 -4.39 -1.52 5.23
C GLU A 50 -4.71 -0.23 4.45
N VAL A 51 -3.90 0.82 4.62
CA VAL A 51 -4.04 2.05 3.81
C VAL A 51 -3.78 1.80 2.33
N MET A 52 -2.79 0.98 1.97
CA MET A 52 -2.58 0.58 0.57
C MET A 52 -3.83 -0.14 0.01
N VAL A 53 -4.42 -1.07 0.77
CA VAL A 53 -5.64 -1.78 0.37
C VAL A 53 -6.83 -0.84 0.20
N GLN A 54 -6.97 0.17 1.07
CA GLN A 54 -7.99 1.22 0.93
C GLN A 54 -7.80 2.03 -0.36
N CYS A 55 -6.56 2.39 -0.70
CA CYS A 55 -6.24 3.04 -1.98
C CYS A 55 -6.63 2.18 -3.19
N TRP A 56 -6.65 0.85 -3.03
CA TRP A 56 -6.99 -0.10 -4.09
C TRP A 56 -8.44 -0.61 -4.06
N LYS A 57 -9.35 0.08 -3.38
CA LYS A 57 -10.78 -0.25 -3.49
C LYS A 57 -11.26 -0.16 -4.95
N ARG A 58 -12.17 -1.07 -5.30
CA ARG A 58 -12.72 -1.17 -6.66
C ARG A 58 -13.49 0.10 -7.01
N ASP A 59 -14.39 0.52 -6.14
CA ASP A 59 -15.10 1.78 -6.26
C ASP A 59 -14.13 2.96 -5.98
N PRO A 60 -13.93 3.88 -6.94
CA PRO A 60 -13.13 5.08 -6.73
C PRO A 60 -13.60 5.97 -5.57
N GLU A 61 -14.91 6.02 -5.32
CA GLU A 61 -15.50 6.91 -4.29
C GLU A 61 -15.25 6.39 -2.87
N GLU A 62 -14.95 5.10 -2.71
CA GLU A 62 -14.64 4.51 -1.42
C GLU A 62 -13.15 4.66 -1.03
N ARG A 63 -12.32 5.17 -1.94
CA ARG A 63 -10.89 5.37 -1.72
C ARG A 63 -10.67 6.62 -0.87
N PRO A 64 -9.62 6.65 -0.03
CA PRO A 64 -9.33 7.82 0.79
C PRO A 64 -8.94 9.03 -0.06
N THR A 65 -9.16 10.23 0.49
CA THR A 65 -8.65 11.47 -0.10
C THR A 65 -7.15 11.62 0.17
N PHE A 66 -6.46 12.45 -0.62
CA PHE A 66 -5.07 12.79 -0.30
C PHE A 66 -4.92 13.57 1.00
N GLU A 67 -5.94 14.35 1.40
CA GLU A 67 -5.98 15.01 2.71
C GLU A 67 -5.94 13.99 3.85
N TYR A 68 -6.76 12.93 3.77
CA TYR A 68 -6.72 11.84 4.74
C TYR A 68 -5.37 11.10 4.73
N LEU A 69 -4.86 10.76 3.54
CA LEU A 69 -3.58 10.05 3.39
C LEU A 69 -2.41 10.85 3.97
N GLN A 70 -2.40 12.17 3.74
CA GLN A 70 -1.38 13.06 4.29
C GLN A 70 -1.43 13.07 5.83
N SER A 71 -2.60 13.33 6.42
CA SER A 71 -2.75 13.36 7.88
C SER A 71 -2.40 12.01 8.51
N PHE A 72 -2.84 10.90 7.92
CA PHE A 72 -2.50 9.55 8.39
C PHE A 72 -1.00 9.30 8.42
N LEU A 73 -0.27 9.72 7.37
CA LEU A 73 1.17 9.52 7.26
C LEU A 73 1.98 10.46 8.17
N GLU A 74 1.51 11.69 8.37
CA GLU A 74 2.12 12.65 9.31
C GLU A 74 2.03 12.15 10.76
N ASP A 75 0.88 11.60 11.15
CA ASP A 75 0.63 11.09 12.51
C ASP A 75 1.01 9.62 12.70
N TYR A 76 1.64 9.00 11.70
CA TYR A 76 1.80 7.55 11.66
C TYR A 76 2.54 6.98 12.89
N PHE A 77 3.64 7.62 13.30
CA PHE A 77 4.45 7.16 14.44
C PHE A 77 3.99 7.67 15.80
N THR A 78 2.98 8.56 15.83
CA THR A 78 2.46 9.14 17.08
C THR A 78 1.09 8.57 17.44
N ALA A 79 0.25 8.30 16.44
CA ALA A 79 -1.12 7.85 16.62
C ALA A 79 -1.37 6.39 16.19
N THR A 80 -0.66 5.89 15.18
CA THR A 80 -0.97 4.58 14.55
C THR A 80 0.01 3.48 14.96
N GLU A 81 1.31 3.74 14.92
CA GLU A 81 2.39 2.82 15.29
C GLU A 81 3.34 3.45 16.33
N PRO A 82 2.85 3.80 17.54
CA PRO A 82 3.67 4.46 18.57
C PRO A 82 4.81 3.59 19.12
N GLN A 83 4.81 2.29 18.78
CA GLN A 83 5.76 1.28 19.27
C GLN A 83 6.68 0.75 18.17
N TYR A 84 6.74 1.42 17.02
CA TYR A 84 7.60 0.99 15.92
C TYR A 84 9.04 0.78 16.38
N GLN A 85 9.58 -0.41 16.11
CA GLN A 85 10.98 -0.73 16.28
C GLN A 85 11.62 -0.92 14.90
N PRO A 86 12.79 -0.32 14.62
CA PRO A 86 13.51 -0.57 13.38
C PRO A 86 13.84 -2.06 13.25
N GLY A 87 13.30 -2.71 12.22
CA GLY A 87 13.68 -4.08 11.86
C GLY A 87 14.96 -4.12 11.03
N ASP A 88 15.75 -5.17 11.17
CA ASP A 88 16.89 -5.44 10.29
C ASP A 88 16.38 -5.78 8.88
N ASN A 89 16.51 -4.81 7.97
CA ASN A 89 16.10 -4.95 6.58
C ASN A 89 17.29 -5.42 5.72
N GLN A 90 17.68 -6.69 5.86
CA GLN A 90 18.76 -7.30 5.07
C GLN A 90 18.38 -7.46 3.59
#